data_AF-T2IMQ6-F1
#
_entry.id   AF-T2IMQ6-F1
#
_cell.length_a   1.000
_cell.length_b   1.000
_cell.length_c   1.000
_cell.angle_alpha   90.00
_cell.angle_beta   90.00
_cell.angle_gamma   90.00
#
_symmetry.space_group_name_H-M   'P 1'
#
loop_
_entity.id
_entity.type
_entity.pdbx_description
1 polymer ?
#
loop_
_entity_poly.entity_id
_entity_poly.type
_entity_poly.pdbx_seq_one_letter_code
_entity_poly.pdbx_strand_id
1 'polypeptide(L)'
;MKALIRKPDNLLAYVTTATFFFSMTLSSSASTTSLKKYENINLKQFNECIKPPTSNGSEQGWADYHGENQGKVELKVRNQPMISDGTIAATLDYKFEPSEEVLTLEIKRKTKFMFGMIQASDEQIWEGFDGLVKQCRKLS
;
A
#
# COMPACT_ATOMS: atom_id res chain seq x y z
N MET A 1 57.57 55.36 -41.30
CA MET A 1 56.20 55.35 -41.84
C MET A 1 55.23 55.01 -40.71
N LYS A 2 54.18 55.81 -40.54
CA LYS A 2 53.08 55.59 -39.58
C LYS A 2 52.03 54.65 -40.20
N ALA A 3 51.48 53.74 -39.38
CA ALA A 3 50.06 53.34 -39.32
C ALA A 3 49.92 52.14 -38.36
N LEU A 4 48.81 51.85 -37.68
CA LEU A 4 47.75 52.60 -37.03
C LEU A 4 46.98 51.54 -36.20
N ILE A 5 46.90 51.73 -34.88
CA ILE A 5 45.79 51.40 -33.94
C ILE A 5 44.83 50.22 -34.28
N ARG A 6 44.70 49.24 -33.35
CA ARG A 6 43.42 48.94 -32.65
C ARG A 6 43.60 47.98 -31.46
N LYS A 7 43.20 48.43 -30.26
CA LYS A 7 42.78 47.55 -29.14
C LYS A 7 41.48 46.83 -29.53
N PRO A 8 41.19 45.69 -28.87
CA PRO A 8 39.90 45.62 -28.21
C PRO A 8 40.03 45.32 -26.73
N ASP A 9 39.01 45.81 -26.05
CA ASP A 9 38.87 45.99 -24.63
C ASP A 9 38.63 44.70 -23.87
N ASN A 10 39.09 44.71 -22.63
CA ASN A 10 38.58 43.96 -21.48
C ASN A 10 37.32 43.14 -21.75
N LEU A 11 37.47 41.82 -21.90
CA LEU A 11 36.36 40.88 -21.81
C LEU A 11 36.54 40.03 -20.55
N LEU A 12 36.07 40.64 -19.47
CA LEU A 12 35.76 40.03 -18.20
C LEU A 12 34.67 38.97 -18.43
N ALA A 13 35.06 37.73 -18.71
CA ALA A 13 34.14 36.59 -18.70
C ALA A 13 34.52 35.70 -17.52
N TYR A 14 33.86 35.98 -16.39
CA TYR A 14 33.87 35.16 -15.18
C TYR A 14 33.57 33.70 -15.55
N VAL A 15 34.54 32.82 -15.30
CA VAL A 15 34.37 31.38 -15.35
C VAL A 15 33.63 30.97 -14.08
N THR A 16 32.31 30.81 -14.16
CA THR A 16 31.50 30.23 -13.09
C THR A 16 31.72 28.72 -13.05
N THR A 17 32.40 28.28 -12.00
CA THR A 17 32.56 26.87 -11.61
C THR A 17 31.21 26.24 -11.27
N ALA A 18 30.78 25.26 -12.05
CA ALA A 18 29.66 24.38 -11.70
C ALA A 18 30.22 23.04 -11.20
N THR A 19 30.45 22.94 -9.89
CA THR A 19 30.64 21.66 -9.21
C THR A 19 29.29 20.96 -9.11
N PHE A 20 29.05 20.02 -10.03
CA PHE A 20 27.96 19.05 -9.90
C PHE A 20 28.28 18.10 -8.74
N PHE A 21 27.75 18.40 -7.55
CA PHE A 21 27.67 17.42 -6.47
C PHE A 21 26.63 16.37 -6.86
N PHE A 22 27.12 15.19 -7.26
CA PHE A 22 26.31 13.99 -7.42
C PHE A 22 25.95 13.50 -6.02
N SER A 23 24.87 14.04 -5.44
CA SER A 23 24.29 13.53 -4.21
C SER A 23 23.67 12.16 -4.52
N MET A 24 24.45 11.12 -4.22
CA MET A 24 23.98 9.74 -4.16
C MET A 24 22.98 9.66 -3.00
N THR A 25 21.70 9.89 -3.27
CA THR A 25 20.64 9.62 -2.32
C THR A 25 20.56 8.11 -2.15
N LEU A 26 21.19 7.62 -1.09
CA LEU A 26 20.91 6.29 -0.53
C LEU A 26 19.40 6.27 -0.27
N SER A 27 18.65 5.69 -1.19
CA SER A 27 17.24 5.38 -0.99
C SER A 27 17.21 4.23 0.00
N SER A 28 17.28 4.55 1.29
CA SER A 28 16.90 3.63 2.34
C SER A 28 15.44 3.28 2.10
N SER A 29 15.22 2.10 1.51
CA SER A 29 13.92 1.47 1.40
C SER A 29 13.47 1.10 2.82
N ALA A 30 12.99 2.10 3.56
CA ALA A 30 12.14 1.86 4.69
C ALA A 30 10.98 1.01 4.16
N SER A 31 10.91 -0.23 4.62
CA SER A 31 9.77 -1.10 4.36
C SER A 31 8.60 -0.45 5.09
N THR A 32 7.85 0.38 4.38
CA THR A 32 6.63 0.98 4.91
C THR A 32 5.65 -0.15 5.12
N THR A 33 5.47 -0.56 6.37
CA THR A 33 4.38 -1.48 6.74
C THR A 33 3.07 -0.80 6.39
N SER A 34 2.26 -1.46 5.56
CA SER A 34 0.98 -0.94 5.11
C SER A 34 -0.02 -1.00 6.26
N LEU A 35 -0.45 0.16 6.75
CA LEU A 35 -1.39 0.28 7.87
C LEU A 35 -2.61 1.06 7.43
N LYS A 36 -3.79 0.61 7.85
CA LYS A 36 -5.07 1.26 7.57
C LYS A 36 -5.93 1.35 8.82
N LYS A 37 -6.56 2.50 9.00
CA LYS A 37 -7.46 2.82 10.11
C LYS A 37 -8.88 3.01 9.61
N TYR A 38 -9.84 2.38 10.26
CA TYR A 38 -11.27 2.52 10.03
C TYR A 38 -11.93 3.06 11.28
N GLU A 39 -12.52 4.25 11.17
CA GLU A 39 -13.21 4.94 12.28
C GLU A 39 -14.72 4.67 12.26
N ASN A 40 -15.41 4.94 13.37
CA ASN A 40 -16.85 4.72 13.52
C ASN A 40 -17.24 3.25 13.25
N ILE A 41 -16.45 2.32 13.79
CA ILE A 41 -16.74 0.88 13.81
C ILE A 41 -17.07 0.50 15.25
N ASN A 42 -18.34 0.23 15.55
CA ASN A 42 -18.74 -0.18 16.89
C ASN A 42 -18.56 -1.70 17.12
N LEU A 43 -18.66 -2.13 18.38
CA LEU A 43 -18.45 -3.53 18.78
C LEU A 43 -19.38 -4.50 18.05
N LYS A 44 -20.63 -4.11 17.81
CA LYS A 44 -21.61 -4.93 17.10
C LYS A 44 -21.21 -5.11 15.64
N GLN A 45 -20.85 -4.02 14.95
CA GLN A 45 -20.39 -4.07 13.55
C GLN A 45 -19.15 -4.94 13.40
N PHE A 46 -18.17 -4.78 14.29
CA PHE A 46 -16.96 -5.60 14.30
C PHE A 46 -17.29 -7.09 14.48
N ASN A 47 -18.11 -7.44 15.48
CA ASN A 47 -18.39 -8.84 15.83
C ASN A 47 -19.38 -9.56 14.92
N GLU A 48 -20.32 -8.83 14.30
CA GLU A 48 -21.45 -9.43 13.60
C GLU A 48 -21.38 -9.24 12.09
N CYS A 49 -20.69 -8.22 11.61
CA CYS A 49 -20.87 -7.71 10.26
C CYS A 49 -19.58 -7.62 9.44
N ILE A 50 -18.43 -7.31 10.06
CA ILE A 50 -17.10 -7.52 9.44
C ILE A 50 -16.76 -9.02 9.51
N LYS A 51 -17.46 -9.81 8.70
CA LYS A 51 -17.35 -11.27 8.63
C LYS A 51 -17.00 -11.73 7.21
N PRO A 52 -16.54 -12.97 7.03
CA PRO A 52 -16.28 -13.52 5.69
C PRO A 52 -17.56 -13.40 4.87
N PRO A 53 -17.49 -12.97 3.61
CA PRO A 53 -18.68 -12.89 2.78
C PRO A 53 -19.34 -14.27 2.70
N THR A 54 -20.65 -14.32 2.95
CA THR A 54 -21.44 -15.56 3.01
C THR A 54 -21.66 -16.22 1.65
N SER A 55 -21.34 -15.50 0.57
CA SER A 55 -21.26 -16.03 -0.77
C SER A 55 -19.89 -15.68 -1.36
N ASN A 56 -19.40 -16.54 -2.26
CA ASN A 56 -18.29 -16.23 -3.18
C ASN A 56 -18.71 -15.13 -4.18
N GLY A 57 -19.35 -14.06 -3.72
CA GLY A 57 -20.16 -13.14 -4.53
C GLY A 57 -19.93 -11.66 -4.22
N SER A 58 -19.15 -11.30 -3.20
CA SER A 58 -18.63 -9.92 -3.14
C SER A 58 -17.56 -9.77 -4.21
N GLU A 59 -17.71 -8.80 -5.12
CA GLU A 59 -16.72 -8.41 -6.14
C GLU A 59 -15.50 -7.70 -5.49
N GLN A 60 -14.93 -8.30 -4.45
CA GLN A 60 -13.96 -7.67 -3.57
C GLN A 60 -12.53 -8.05 -3.97
N GLY A 61 -12.06 -7.43 -5.04
CA GLY A 61 -10.64 -7.32 -5.36
C GLY A 61 -9.89 -8.65 -5.61
N TRP A 62 -8.58 -8.61 -5.40
CA TRP A 62 -7.65 -9.73 -5.64
C TRP A 62 -7.72 -10.82 -4.55
N ALA A 63 -8.16 -10.43 -3.35
CA ALA A 63 -8.29 -11.31 -2.20
C ALA A 63 -9.50 -10.96 -1.33
N ASP A 64 -10.22 -11.98 -0.89
CA ASP A 64 -11.37 -11.85 0.00
C ASP A 64 -10.98 -12.07 1.46
N TYR A 65 -11.71 -11.40 2.35
CA TYR A 65 -11.68 -11.69 3.79
C TYR A 65 -12.16 -13.12 4.06
N HIS A 66 -11.28 -13.97 4.59
CA HIS A 66 -11.60 -15.37 4.89
C HIS A 66 -12.04 -15.58 6.33
N GLY A 67 -11.46 -14.84 7.27
CA GLY A 67 -11.78 -14.98 8.68
C GLY A 67 -10.70 -14.44 9.60
N GLU A 68 -11.02 -14.50 10.89
CA GLU A 68 -10.12 -14.21 11.99
C GLU A 68 -9.59 -15.54 12.56
N ASN A 69 -8.28 -15.62 12.73
CA ASN A 69 -7.58 -16.77 13.26
C ASN A 69 -6.45 -16.29 14.18
N GLN A 70 -6.59 -16.54 15.49
CA GLN A 70 -5.56 -16.24 16.50
C GLN A 70 -5.06 -14.78 16.51
N GLY A 71 -5.97 -13.81 16.44
CA GLY A 71 -5.64 -12.38 16.43
C GLY A 71 -5.24 -11.84 15.07
N LYS A 72 -5.42 -12.63 13.99
CA LYS A 72 -5.03 -12.26 12.64
C LYS A 72 -6.19 -12.41 11.67
N VAL A 73 -6.24 -11.49 10.73
CA VAL A 73 -7.15 -11.53 9.59
C VAL A 73 -6.43 -12.22 8.44
N GLU A 74 -7.04 -13.29 7.92
CA GLU A 74 -6.56 -13.97 6.72
C GLU A 74 -7.35 -13.50 5.50
N LEU A 75 -6.62 -13.15 4.44
CA LEU A 75 -7.19 -12.90 3.13
C LEU A 75 -6.80 -14.01 2.18
N LYS A 76 -7.76 -14.49 1.39
CA LYS A 76 -7.55 -15.58 0.43
C LYS A 76 -7.68 -15.08 -1.01
N VAL A 77 -6.80 -15.57 -1.85
CA VAL A 77 -6.77 -15.31 -3.29
C VAL A 77 -8.10 -15.72 -3.90
N ARG A 78 -8.58 -14.88 -4.83
CA ARG A 78 -9.76 -15.17 -5.62
C ARG A 78 -9.61 -14.75 -7.08
N ASN A 79 -10.07 -15.61 -7.98
CA ASN A 79 -10.14 -15.40 -9.41
C ASN A 79 -8.79 -14.99 -10.03
N GLN A 80 -7.68 -15.50 -9.48
CA GLN A 80 -6.35 -15.18 -9.98
C GLN A 80 -5.86 -16.27 -10.93
N PRO A 81 -5.54 -15.93 -12.19
CA PRO A 81 -4.97 -16.90 -13.11
C PRO A 81 -3.73 -17.55 -12.51
N MET A 82 -3.63 -18.88 -12.66
CA MET A 82 -2.46 -19.67 -12.24
C MET A 82 -2.20 -19.72 -10.73
N ILE A 83 -3.08 -19.18 -9.89
CA ILE A 83 -3.06 -19.34 -8.44
C ILE A 83 -4.32 -20.07 -8.02
N SER A 84 -4.21 -21.07 -7.16
CA SER A 84 -5.40 -21.77 -6.65
C SER A 84 -6.23 -20.81 -5.81
N ASP A 85 -7.50 -20.67 -6.16
CA ASP A 85 -8.49 -19.98 -5.33
C ASP A 85 -8.48 -20.57 -3.91
N GLY A 86 -8.65 -19.69 -2.93
CA GLY A 86 -8.63 -20.07 -1.51
C GLY A 86 -7.23 -20.20 -0.90
N THR A 87 -6.15 -20.00 -1.68
CA THR A 87 -4.80 -19.89 -1.10
C THR A 87 -4.67 -18.59 -0.31
N ILE A 88 -3.93 -18.56 0.80
CA ILE A 88 -3.72 -17.34 1.58
C ILE A 88 -2.93 -16.32 0.73
N ALA A 89 -3.56 -15.18 0.46
CA ALA A 89 -2.98 -14.02 -0.23
C ALA A 89 -2.12 -13.17 0.71
N ALA A 90 -2.68 -12.87 1.88
CA ALA A 90 -2.05 -12.04 2.89
C ALA A 90 -2.60 -12.34 4.28
N THR A 91 -1.82 -11.98 5.28
CA THR A 91 -2.23 -11.99 6.69
C THR A 91 -2.05 -10.60 7.27
N LEU A 92 -3.09 -10.13 7.95
CA LEU A 92 -3.12 -8.83 8.59
C LEU A 92 -3.24 -9.02 10.09
N ASP A 93 -2.51 -8.20 10.86
CA ASP A 93 -2.81 -8.06 12.28
C ASP A 93 -3.92 -7.02 12.43
N TYR A 94 -4.80 -7.19 13.42
CA TYR A 94 -5.84 -6.23 13.73
C TYR A 94 -5.75 -5.75 15.17
N LYS A 95 -6.17 -4.50 15.39
CA LYS A 95 -6.39 -3.92 16.72
C LYS A 95 -7.75 -3.22 16.71
N PHE A 96 -8.64 -3.64 17.59
CA PHE A 96 -9.95 -3.03 17.74
C PHE A 96 -10.06 -2.32 19.09
N GLU A 97 -10.36 -1.02 19.05
CA GLU A 97 -10.50 -0.14 20.21
C GLU A 97 -11.97 0.29 20.33
N PRO A 98 -12.82 -0.52 21.00
CA PRO A 98 -14.27 -0.32 21.00
C PRO A 98 -14.71 1.01 21.64
N SER A 99 -13.96 1.53 22.62
CA SER A 99 -14.23 2.82 23.25
C SER A 99 -14.02 4.00 22.32
N GLU A 100 -13.16 3.85 21.32
CA GLU A 100 -12.85 4.88 20.32
C GLU A 100 -13.56 4.60 18.99
N GLU A 101 -14.25 3.47 18.87
CA GLU A 101 -14.84 2.95 17.64
C GLU A 101 -13.83 2.88 16.47
N VAL A 102 -12.60 2.46 16.79
CA VAL A 102 -11.49 2.38 15.83
C VAL A 102 -11.09 0.93 15.59
N LEU A 103 -11.02 0.54 14.32
CA LEU A 103 -10.37 -0.69 13.86
C LEU A 103 -9.11 -0.32 13.06
N THR A 104 -7.97 -0.85 13.48
CA THR A 104 -6.68 -0.72 12.77
C THR A 104 -6.26 -2.07 12.23
N LEU A 105 -5.79 -2.10 10.98
CA LEU A 105 -5.28 -3.28 10.29
C LEU A 105 -3.90 -2.99 9.73
N GLU A 106 -3.01 -3.98 9.83
CA GLU A 106 -1.64 -3.88 9.33
C GLU A 106 -1.29 -5.11 8.50
N ILE A 107 -0.82 -4.91 7.26
CA ILE A 107 -0.36 -6.01 6.41
C ILE A 107 0.98 -6.52 6.96
N LYS A 108 0.98 -7.68 7.60
CA LYS A 108 2.20 -8.31 8.13
C LYS A 108 2.92 -9.17 7.11
N ARG A 109 2.17 -9.93 6.32
CA ARG A 109 2.74 -10.86 5.35
C ARG A 109 1.89 -10.91 4.09
N LYS A 110 2.57 -10.92 2.95
CA LYS A 110 1.98 -11.22 1.64
C LYS A 110 2.62 -12.49 1.10
N THR A 111 1.80 -13.37 0.56
CA THR A 111 2.27 -14.61 -0.06
C THR A 111 2.82 -14.29 -1.44
N LYS A 112 4.01 -14.82 -1.75
CA LYS A 112 4.61 -14.78 -3.08
C LYS A 112 4.34 -16.10 -3.79
N PHE A 113 3.77 -16.04 -4.97
CA PHE A 113 3.39 -17.20 -5.76
C PHE A 113 4.48 -17.57 -6.79
N MET A 114 4.70 -18.86 -7.01
CA MET A 114 5.87 -19.38 -7.75
C MET A 114 5.91 -19.01 -9.23
N PHE A 115 4.76 -18.79 -9.88
CA PHE A 115 4.72 -18.30 -11.26
C PHE A 115 5.01 -16.79 -11.27
N GLY A 116 6.29 -16.40 -11.31
CA GLY A 116 6.71 -15.02 -11.57
C GLY A 116 6.81 -14.08 -10.35
N MET A 117 6.90 -14.59 -9.11
CA MET A 117 6.92 -13.78 -7.88
C MET A 117 5.70 -12.84 -7.76
N ILE A 118 4.55 -13.27 -8.30
CA ILE A 118 3.31 -12.52 -8.19
C ILE A 118 2.90 -12.50 -6.72
N GLN A 119 2.53 -11.32 -6.23
CA GLN A 119 1.91 -11.11 -4.92
C GLN A 119 0.91 -9.98 -5.06
N ALA A 120 -0.09 -9.92 -4.20
CA ALA A 120 -1.01 -8.78 -4.16
C ALA A 120 -0.23 -7.48 -3.89
N SER A 121 -0.63 -6.40 -4.57
CA SER A 121 -0.29 -5.05 -4.10
C SER A 121 -1.05 -4.73 -2.81
N ASP A 122 -0.63 -3.71 -2.08
CA ASP A 122 -1.33 -3.33 -0.86
C ASP A 122 -2.73 -2.78 -1.19
N GLU A 123 -2.87 -2.06 -2.31
CA GLU A 123 -4.15 -1.58 -2.82
C GLU A 123 -5.11 -2.74 -3.08
N GLN A 124 -4.63 -3.80 -3.74
CA GLN A 124 -5.40 -5.00 -4.03
C GLN A 124 -5.85 -5.75 -2.76
N ILE A 125 -5.04 -5.71 -1.69
CA ILE A 125 -5.41 -6.23 -0.38
C ILE A 125 -6.48 -5.35 0.28
N TRP A 126 -6.33 -4.03 0.22
CA TRP A 126 -7.25 -3.10 0.86
C TRP A 126 -8.61 -3.00 0.17
N GLU A 127 -8.67 -3.15 -1.16
CA GLU A 127 -9.93 -3.15 -1.91
C GLU A 127 -10.94 -4.17 -1.37
N GLY A 128 -10.47 -5.38 -1.04
CA GLY A 128 -11.31 -6.41 -0.47
C GLY A 128 -11.89 -5.99 0.87
N PHE A 129 -11.02 -5.57 1.80
CA PHE A 129 -11.47 -5.19 3.13
C PHE A 129 -12.33 -3.91 3.15
N ASP A 130 -12.03 -2.93 2.28
CA ASP A 130 -12.82 -1.71 2.14
C ASP A 130 -14.26 -1.97 1.70
N GLY A 131 -14.44 -2.90 0.75
CA GLY A 131 -15.76 -3.32 0.33
C GLY A 131 -16.58 -3.86 1.48
N LEU A 132 -15.98 -4.70 2.33
CA LEU A 132 -16.64 -5.31 3.49
C LEU A 132 -17.05 -4.25 4.51
N VAL A 133 -16.12 -3.36 4.89
CA VAL A 133 -16.40 -2.28 5.84
C VAL A 133 -17.49 -1.34 5.30
N LYS A 134 -17.43 -1.00 4.01
CA LYS A 134 -18.43 -0.14 3.37
C LYS A 134 -19.82 -0.77 3.35
N GLN A 135 -19.93 -2.07 3.08
CA GLN A 135 -21.20 -2.78 3.18
C GLN A 135 -21.71 -2.79 4.62
N CYS A 136 -20.80 -3.00 5.57
CA CYS A 136 -21.16 -3.07 6.97
C CYS A 136 -21.76 -1.77 7.52
N ARG A 137 -21.17 -0.63 7.15
CA ARG A 137 -21.68 0.70 7.52
C ARG A 137 -23.03 1.06 6.90
N LYS A 138 -23.46 0.40 5.82
CA LYS A 138 -24.78 0.62 5.23
C LYS A 138 -25.90 -0.10 6.00
N LEU A 139 -25.56 -1.07 6.84
CA LEU A 139 -26.50 -1.89 7.60
C LEU A 139 -26.76 -1.36 9.02
N SER A 140 -26.05 -0.31 9.44
CA SER A 140 -26.19 0.36 10.73
C SER A 140 -27.12 1.56 10.69
#